data_AF-A0A382N1I9-F1
#
_entry.id   AF-A0A382N1I9-F1
#
_cell.length_a   1.000
_cell.length_b   1.000
_cell.length_c   1.000
_cell.angle_alpha   90.00
_cell.angle_beta   90.00
_cell.angle_gamma   90.00
#
_symmetry.space_group_name_H-M   'P 1'
#
loop_
_entity.id
_entity.type
_entity.pdbx_description
1 polymer ?
#
loop_
_entity_poly.entity_id
_entity_poly.type
_entity_poly.pdbx_seq_one_letter_code
_entity_poly.pdbx_strand_id
1 'polypeptide(L)'
;PIPKDPRGTIESVLEDAEFMANDHQFTKLFTSTEMYAELYESKLASSLIASKMIGNLYTASLYLGFRSSLEFEYQKGVDLEGKRVGFCSYGSGASAMIFSGVIQPEYDQVVKDMNLEAELGPRTKLSLDEYEELHENKRTYEENIRSANKEFVIVDVKTSAESKGERHYAFVD
;
A
#
# COMPACT_ATOMS: atom_id res chain seq x y z
N PRO A 1 23.12 -14.65 -9.78
CA PRO A 1 23.01 -15.90 -10.59
C PRO A 1 22.77 -15.52 -12.06
N ILE A 2 23.01 -16.44 -13.01
CA ILE A 2 22.75 -16.21 -14.44
C ILE A 2 21.63 -17.18 -14.86
N PRO A 3 20.52 -16.72 -15.47
CA PRO A 3 19.46 -17.61 -15.95
C PRO A 3 19.96 -18.62 -16.99
N LYS A 4 19.41 -19.84 -17.00
CA LYS A 4 19.75 -20.87 -18.01
C LYS A 4 19.20 -20.55 -19.41
N ASP A 5 18.02 -19.95 -19.50
CA ASP A 5 17.43 -19.56 -20.78
C ASP A 5 17.98 -18.19 -21.24
N PRO A 6 18.77 -18.12 -22.33
CA PRO A 6 19.31 -16.86 -22.81
C PRO A 6 18.25 -15.92 -23.39
N ARG A 7 17.01 -16.38 -23.61
CA ARG A 7 15.88 -15.55 -24.07
C ARG A 7 15.33 -14.68 -22.94
N GLY A 8 15.50 -15.10 -21.68
CA GLY A 8 15.17 -14.31 -20.49
C GLY A 8 13.71 -13.91 -20.33
N THR A 9 12.75 -14.73 -20.79
CA THR A 9 11.33 -14.45 -20.47
C THR A 9 11.11 -14.62 -18.97
N ILE A 10 10.22 -13.82 -18.38
CA ILE A 10 9.96 -13.85 -16.94
C ILE A 10 9.54 -15.27 -16.50
N GLU A 11 8.71 -15.93 -17.30
CA GLU A 11 8.23 -17.29 -17.05
C GLU A 11 9.39 -18.29 -17.01
N SER A 12 10.31 -18.22 -17.98
CA SER A 12 11.47 -19.13 -18.04
C SER A 12 12.42 -18.96 -16.86
N VAL A 13 12.54 -17.74 -16.33
CA VAL A 13 13.37 -17.45 -15.15
C VAL A 13 12.70 -17.97 -13.88
N LEU A 14 11.39 -17.78 -13.75
CA LEU A 14 10.62 -18.22 -12.58
C LEU A 14 10.52 -19.76 -12.48
N GLU A 15 10.54 -20.46 -13.61
CA GLU A 15 10.54 -21.94 -13.65
C GLU A 15 11.90 -22.57 -13.33
N ASP A 16 13.01 -21.82 -13.42
CA ASP A 16 14.35 -22.31 -13.09
C ASP A 16 14.57 -22.34 -11.57
N ALA A 17 14.18 -23.45 -10.94
CA ALA A 17 14.27 -23.63 -9.49
C ALA A 17 15.67 -23.42 -8.91
N GLU A 18 16.73 -23.78 -9.65
CA GLU A 18 18.11 -23.58 -9.21
C GLU A 18 18.47 -22.09 -9.24
N PHE A 19 18.08 -21.38 -10.32
CA PHE A 19 18.24 -19.93 -10.37
C PHE A 19 17.48 -19.26 -9.22
N MET A 20 16.22 -19.60 -8.99
CA MET A 20 15.39 -19.01 -7.94
C MET A 20 15.94 -19.27 -6.53
N ALA A 21 16.48 -20.47 -6.27
CA ALA A 21 17.15 -20.77 -5.00
C ALA A 21 18.41 -19.90 -4.79
N ASN A 22 19.24 -19.77 -5.84
CA ASN A 22 20.43 -18.93 -5.80
C ASN A 22 20.10 -17.44 -5.70
N ASP A 23 19.03 -16.99 -6.36
CA ASP A 23 18.55 -15.60 -6.31
C ASP A 23 18.00 -15.26 -4.92
N HIS A 24 17.26 -16.18 -4.31
CA HIS A 24 16.83 -16.05 -2.92
C HIS A 24 18.02 -15.96 -1.95
N GLN A 25 19.02 -16.82 -2.11
CA GLN A 25 20.24 -16.77 -1.28
C GLN A 25 21.02 -15.47 -1.50
N PHE A 26 21.17 -15.03 -2.75
CA PHE A 26 21.80 -13.76 -3.08
C PHE A 26 21.05 -12.59 -2.42
N THR A 27 19.73 -12.52 -2.59
CA THR A 27 18.88 -11.47 -2.00
C THR A 27 19.03 -11.43 -0.48
N LYS A 28 19.02 -12.60 0.19
CA LYS A 28 19.24 -12.68 1.64
C LYS A 28 20.60 -12.12 2.05
N LEU A 29 21.67 -12.48 1.35
CA LEU A 29 23.02 -12.00 1.65
C LEU A 29 23.15 -10.50 1.37
N PHE A 30 22.64 -10.04 0.22
CA PHE A 30 22.66 -8.64 -0.20
C PHE A 30 21.91 -7.74 0.79
N THR A 31 20.70 -8.14 1.18
CA THR A 31 19.87 -7.39 2.14
C THR A 31 20.46 -7.36 3.55
N SER A 32 21.34 -8.30 3.88
CA SER A 32 22.06 -8.34 5.17
C SER A 32 23.34 -7.49 5.18
N THR A 33 23.72 -6.87 4.05
CA THR A 33 24.89 -5.99 4.03
C THR A 33 24.60 -4.70 4.80
N GLU A 34 25.61 -4.17 5.48
CA GLU A 34 25.52 -2.89 6.21
C GLU A 34 25.09 -1.76 5.27
N MET A 35 25.69 -1.70 4.08
CA MET A 35 25.33 -0.73 3.04
C MET A 35 23.84 -0.78 2.65
N TYR A 36 23.27 -1.97 2.47
CA TYR A 36 21.84 -2.10 2.16
C TYR A 36 20.98 -1.69 3.35
N ALA A 37 21.33 -2.13 4.56
CA ALA A 37 20.59 -1.80 5.77
C ALA A 37 20.54 -0.28 5.99
N GLU A 38 21.68 0.42 5.85
CA GLU A 38 21.74 1.88 5.92
C GLU A 38 20.88 2.56 4.86
N LEU A 39 20.91 2.07 3.62
CA LEU A 39 20.10 2.61 2.53
C LEU A 39 18.60 2.38 2.77
N TYR A 40 18.23 1.19 3.23
CA TYR A 40 16.85 0.84 3.56
C TYR A 40 16.32 1.74 4.68
N GLU A 41 17.05 1.87 5.79
CA GLU A 41 16.64 2.68 6.92
C GLU A 41 16.54 4.17 6.55
N SER A 42 17.49 4.69 5.78
CA SER A 42 17.53 6.11 5.41
C SER A 42 16.60 6.51 4.27
N LYS A 43 16.13 5.57 3.43
CA LYS A 43 15.35 5.90 2.22
C LYS A 43 14.00 5.20 2.08
N LEU A 44 13.80 4.07 2.74
CA LEU A 44 12.63 3.21 2.51
C LEU A 44 11.79 2.96 3.76
N ALA A 45 12.41 2.79 4.93
CA ALA A 45 11.73 2.35 6.14
C ALA A 45 10.48 3.19 6.48
N SER A 46 10.58 4.53 6.42
CA SER A 46 9.46 5.44 6.71
C SER A 46 8.32 5.33 5.71
N SER A 47 8.59 4.97 4.45
CA SER A 47 7.54 4.79 3.45
C SER A 47 6.68 3.54 3.71
N LEU A 48 7.18 2.61 4.52
CA LEU A 48 6.52 1.32 4.75
C LEU A 48 5.69 1.29 6.04
N ILE A 49 5.78 2.31 6.91
CA ILE A 49 5.09 2.31 8.20
C ILE A 49 3.57 2.27 8.00
N ALA A 50 3.02 3.17 7.18
CA ALA A 50 1.59 3.19 6.88
C ALA A 50 1.11 1.87 6.22
N SER A 51 1.91 1.32 5.30
CA SER A 51 1.59 0.06 4.63
C SER A 51 1.57 -1.13 5.60
N LYS A 52 2.42 -1.14 6.64
CA LYS A 52 2.37 -2.17 7.70
C LYS A 52 1.09 -2.06 8.54
N MET A 53 0.53 -0.86 8.68
CA MET A 53 -0.69 -0.62 9.46
C MET A 53 -1.97 -0.96 8.69
N ILE A 54 -1.98 -0.74 7.37
CA ILE A 54 -3.18 -0.78 6.52
C ILE A 54 -3.21 -1.97 5.56
N GLY A 55 -2.05 -2.40 5.06
CA GLY A 55 -1.94 -3.40 4.00
C GLY A 55 -1.92 -2.79 2.59
N ASN A 56 -2.21 -3.63 1.59
CA ASN A 56 -2.14 -3.24 0.19
C ASN A 56 -3.43 -2.52 -0.26
N LEU A 57 -3.30 -1.26 -0.70
CA LEU A 57 -4.38 -0.44 -1.25
C LEU A 57 -4.36 -0.35 -2.78
N TYR A 58 -3.71 -1.30 -3.45
CA TYR A 58 -3.55 -1.33 -4.90
C TYR A 58 -2.96 -0.01 -5.43
N THR A 59 -3.73 0.74 -6.22
CA THR A 59 -3.29 1.99 -6.86
C THR A 59 -2.92 3.08 -5.85
N ALA A 60 -3.51 3.06 -4.65
CA ALA A 60 -3.22 4.02 -3.60
C ALA A 60 -1.95 3.68 -2.79
N SER A 61 -1.41 2.45 -2.90
CA SER A 61 -0.27 2.00 -2.09
C SER A 61 0.98 2.86 -2.28
N LEU A 62 1.26 3.33 -3.50
CA LEU A 62 2.39 4.22 -3.77
C LEU A 62 2.25 5.55 -3.03
N TYR A 63 1.06 6.14 -3.06
CA TYR A 63 0.79 7.44 -2.43
C TYR A 63 0.65 7.32 -0.91
N LEU A 64 0.16 6.19 -0.40
CA LEU A 64 0.20 5.88 1.02
C LEU A 64 1.65 5.82 1.51
N GLY A 65 2.53 5.18 0.75
CA GLY A 65 3.96 5.14 1.07
C GLY A 65 4.61 6.52 1.03
N PHE A 66 4.22 7.38 0.08
CA PHE A 66 4.70 8.75 0.04
C PHE A 66 4.21 9.59 1.23
N ARG A 67 2.91 9.53 1.56
CA ARG A 67 2.33 10.15 2.76
C ARG A 67 3.06 9.67 4.03
N SER A 68 3.32 8.37 4.13
CA SER A 68 4.08 7.75 5.22
C SER A 68 5.49 8.34 5.33
N SER A 69 6.23 8.46 4.22
CA SER A 69 7.56 9.09 4.23
C SER A 69 7.51 10.52 4.75
N LEU A 70 6.54 11.33 4.29
CA LEU A 70 6.41 12.72 4.75
C LEU A 70 6.21 12.76 6.27
N GLU A 71 5.19 12.07 6.77
CA GLU A 71 4.82 12.09 8.19
C GLU A 71 5.94 11.58 9.09
N PHE A 72 6.49 10.40 8.81
CA PHE A 72 7.42 9.75 9.73
C PHE A 72 8.84 10.30 9.64
N GLU A 73 9.26 10.88 8.52
CA GLU A 73 10.53 11.64 8.49
C GLU A 73 10.39 12.98 9.21
N TYR A 74 9.25 13.67 9.07
CA TYR A 74 8.97 14.88 9.84
C TYR A 74 8.97 14.62 11.35
N GLN A 75 8.34 13.53 11.81
CA GLN A 75 8.37 13.13 13.24
C GLN A 75 9.78 12.81 13.76
N LYS A 76 10.69 12.33 12.90
CA LYS A 76 12.11 12.13 13.23
C LYS A 76 12.91 13.44 13.27
N GLY A 77 12.31 14.57 12.89
CA GLY A 77 13.00 15.86 12.73
C GLY A 77 13.88 15.92 11.49
N VAL A 78 13.64 15.07 10.49
CA VAL A 78 14.38 15.10 9.23
C VAL A 78 13.74 16.12 8.31
N ASP A 79 14.49 17.16 7.97
CA ASP A 79 14.06 18.11 6.96
C ASP A 79 14.10 17.47 5.56
N LEU A 80 12.95 17.50 4.87
CA LEU A 80 12.77 17.01 3.52
C LEU A 80 12.81 18.10 2.46
N GLU A 81 12.86 19.39 2.82
CA GLU A 81 12.90 20.50 1.84
C GLU A 81 14.01 20.29 0.80
N GLY A 82 13.67 20.46 -0.48
CA GLY A 82 14.61 20.32 -1.59
C GLY A 82 15.07 18.89 -1.88
N LYS A 83 14.69 17.89 -1.07
CA LYS A 83 15.03 16.49 -1.33
C LYS A 83 14.21 15.94 -2.50
N ARG A 84 14.84 15.04 -3.26
CA ARG A 84 14.19 14.31 -4.36
C ARG A 84 13.60 13.01 -3.86
N VAL A 85 12.32 12.80 -4.13
CA VAL A 85 11.61 11.54 -3.88
C VAL A 85 11.41 10.81 -5.20
N GLY A 86 11.80 9.54 -5.24
CA GLY A 86 11.57 8.65 -6.38
C GLY A 86 10.29 7.84 -6.18
N PHE A 87 9.55 7.64 -7.26
CA PHE A 87 8.32 6.86 -7.29
C PHE A 87 8.47 5.75 -8.30
N CYS A 88 8.22 4.51 -7.86
CA CYS A 88 8.20 3.32 -8.71
C CYS A 88 6.80 2.73 -8.65
N SER A 89 5.95 3.09 -9.61
CA SER A 89 4.58 2.58 -9.73
C SER A 89 4.57 1.29 -10.55
N TYR A 90 3.82 0.28 -10.09
CA TYR A 90 3.66 -1.00 -10.79
C TYR A 90 2.21 -1.48 -10.75
N GLY A 91 1.73 -2.00 -11.88
CA GLY A 91 0.46 -2.73 -12.01
C GLY A 91 0.65 -4.01 -12.83
N SER A 92 0.11 -5.12 -12.32
CA SER A 92 0.17 -6.42 -12.99
C SER A 92 -0.57 -6.39 -14.34
N GLY A 93 -0.03 -7.14 -15.32
CA GLY A 93 -0.44 -7.09 -16.74
C GLY A 93 0.72 -6.66 -17.63
N ALA A 94 1.30 -5.48 -17.31
CA ALA A 94 2.70 -5.06 -17.42
C ALA A 94 2.82 -3.54 -17.61
N SER A 95 2.32 -2.74 -16.67
CA SER A 95 2.52 -1.28 -16.70
C SER A 95 3.31 -0.84 -15.47
N ALA A 96 4.42 -0.17 -15.74
CA ALA A 96 5.25 0.43 -14.71
C ALA A 96 5.61 1.86 -15.13
N MET A 97 5.69 2.75 -14.15
CA MET A 97 6.11 4.13 -14.36
C MET A 97 7.05 4.55 -13.24
N ILE A 98 8.21 5.07 -13.62
CA ILE A 98 9.18 5.65 -12.70
C ILE A 98 9.19 7.15 -12.92
N PHE A 99 9.01 7.91 -11.84
CA PHE A 99 9.07 9.36 -11.86
C PHE A 99 9.65 9.90 -10.55
N SER A 100 9.96 11.20 -10.49
CA SER A 100 10.47 11.82 -9.28
C SER A 100 9.92 13.22 -9.09
N GLY A 101 9.85 13.65 -7.83
CA GLY A 101 9.49 15.00 -7.43
C GLY A 101 10.51 15.58 -6.46
N VAL A 102 10.54 16.90 -6.34
CA VAL A 102 11.34 17.62 -5.34
C VAL A 102 10.39 18.23 -4.32
N ILE A 103 10.63 17.97 -3.04
CA ILE A 103 9.81 18.50 -1.95
C ILE A 103 9.98 20.02 -1.89
N GLN A 104 8.87 20.74 -1.91
CA GLN A 104 8.84 22.20 -1.83
C GLN A 104 8.89 22.68 -0.38
N PRO A 105 9.39 23.89 -0.10
CA PRO A 105 9.54 24.41 1.27
C PRO A 105 8.26 24.38 2.11
N GLU A 106 7.09 24.55 1.49
CA GLU A 106 5.80 24.62 2.18
C GLU A 106 5.25 23.26 2.62
N TYR A 107 5.99 22.15 2.41
CA TYR A 107 5.54 20.82 2.81
C TYR A 107 5.31 20.69 4.31
N ASP A 108 6.10 21.42 5.11
CA ASP A 108 6.07 21.41 6.57
C ASP A 108 4.70 21.86 7.10
N GLN A 109 4.06 22.82 6.42
CA GLN A 109 2.74 23.33 6.75
C GLN A 109 1.63 22.29 6.58
N VAL A 110 1.84 21.30 5.72
CA VAL A 110 0.87 20.23 5.48
C VAL A 110 1.14 19.04 6.40
N VAL A 111 2.40 18.62 6.52
CA VAL A 111 2.76 17.41 7.27
C VAL A 111 2.65 17.59 8.79
N LYS A 112 2.77 18.82 9.31
CA LYS A 112 2.65 19.09 10.76
C LYS A 112 1.30 18.67 11.35
N ASP A 113 0.26 18.65 10.53
CA ASP A 113 -1.11 18.30 10.93
C ASP A 113 -1.44 16.83 10.60
N MET A 114 -0.53 16.08 9.98
CA MET A 114 -0.73 14.66 9.68
C MET A 114 -0.58 13.81 10.94
N ASN A 115 -1.53 12.90 11.13
CA ASN A 115 -1.44 11.89 12.17
C ASN A 115 -2.20 10.64 11.74
N LEU A 116 -1.49 9.71 11.09
CA LEU A 116 -2.12 8.52 10.53
C LEU A 116 -2.83 7.67 11.58
N GLU A 117 -2.25 7.51 12.77
CA GLU A 117 -2.88 6.73 13.84
C GLU A 117 -4.21 7.35 14.28
N ALA A 118 -4.24 8.68 14.46
CA ALA A 118 -5.46 9.38 14.82
C ALA A 118 -6.51 9.35 13.69
N GLU A 119 -6.08 9.51 12.43
CA GLU A 119 -6.93 9.44 11.24
C GLU A 119 -7.55 8.05 11.04
N LEU A 120 -6.77 6.98 11.27
CA LEU A 120 -7.28 5.61 11.25
C LEU A 120 -8.30 5.35 12.38
N GLY A 121 -8.15 6.07 13.49
CA GLY A 121 -9.07 6.03 14.61
C GLY A 121 -9.23 4.63 15.23
N PRO A 122 -10.30 4.40 16.00
CA PRO A 122 -10.57 3.10 16.60
C PRO A 122 -10.93 2.07 15.51
N ARG A 123 -10.09 1.05 15.36
CA ARG A 123 -10.33 -0.08 14.46
C ARG A 123 -10.82 -1.30 15.24
N THR A 124 -11.79 -2.02 14.66
CA THR A 124 -12.28 -3.28 15.22
C THR A 124 -11.46 -4.43 14.65
N LYS A 125 -10.83 -5.22 15.52
CA LYS A 125 -10.20 -6.46 15.11
C LYS A 125 -11.29 -7.50 14.83
N LEU A 126 -11.26 -8.09 13.65
CA LEU A 126 -12.14 -9.19 13.26
C LEU A 126 -11.54 -10.53 13.67
N SER A 127 -12.41 -11.49 13.96
CA SER A 127 -12.08 -12.91 13.94
C SER A 127 -11.83 -13.39 12.51
N LEU A 128 -11.23 -14.58 12.36
CA LEU A 128 -11.01 -15.19 11.05
C LEU A 128 -12.35 -15.44 10.33
N ASP A 129 -13.34 -15.97 11.06
CA ASP A 129 -14.67 -16.29 10.52
C ASP A 129 -15.38 -15.02 10.00
N GLU A 130 -15.37 -13.93 10.77
CA GLU A 130 -15.93 -12.63 10.32
C GLU A 130 -15.21 -12.09 9.09
N TYR A 131 -13.89 -12.24 9.02
CA TYR A 131 -13.11 -11.84 7.85
C TYR A 131 -13.48 -12.67 6.62
N GLU A 132 -13.60 -13.99 6.74
CA GLU A 132 -13.98 -14.89 5.64
C GLU A 132 -15.40 -14.59 5.15
N GLU A 133 -16.34 -14.31 6.06
CA GLU A 133 -17.70 -13.89 5.69
C GLU A 133 -17.71 -12.61 4.85
N LEU A 134 -16.91 -11.61 5.23
CA LEU A 134 -16.76 -10.37 4.44
C LEU A 134 -16.07 -10.64 3.10
N HIS A 135 -14.96 -11.39 3.12
CA HIS A 135 -14.14 -11.66 1.94
C HIS A 135 -14.91 -12.44 0.86
N GLU A 136 -15.75 -13.39 1.29
CA GLU A 136 -16.58 -14.21 0.41
C GLU A 136 -17.92 -13.56 0.06
N ASN A 137 -18.15 -12.30 0.46
CA ASN A 137 -19.40 -11.55 0.24
C ASN A 137 -20.65 -12.27 0.77
N LYS A 138 -20.54 -12.93 1.94
CA LYS A 138 -21.67 -13.61 2.60
C LYS A 138 -22.64 -12.64 3.30
N ARG A 139 -22.22 -11.38 3.47
CA ARG A 139 -22.98 -10.32 4.13
C ARG A 139 -23.44 -9.28 3.12
N THR A 140 -24.63 -8.75 3.34
CA THR A 140 -25.21 -7.62 2.61
C THR A 140 -24.86 -6.28 3.26
N TYR A 141 -25.20 -5.16 2.61
CA TYR A 141 -24.99 -3.81 3.15
C TYR A 141 -25.84 -3.53 4.41
N GLU A 142 -26.78 -4.41 4.75
CA GLU A 142 -27.64 -4.32 5.95
C GLU A 142 -26.99 -5.02 7.16
N GLU A 143 -26.03 -5.93 6.93
CA GLU A 143 -25.43 -6.83 7.92
C GLU A 143 -24.03 -6.36 8.37
N ASN A 144 -23.93 -5.07 8.67
CA ASN A 144 -22.68 -4.42 9.06
C ASN A 144 -22.17 -4.92 10.43
N ILE A 145 -20.85 -5.11 10.55
CA ILE A 145 -20.19 -5.49 11.82
C ILE A 145 -20.14 -4.30 12.80
N ARG A 146 -20.04 -3.07 12.27
CA ARG A 146 -20.03 -1.83 13.05
C ARG A 146 -21.04 -0.84 12.48
N SER A 147 -21.51 0.06 13.33
CA SER A 147 -22.28 1.22 12.88
C SER A 147 -21.37 2.20 12.13
N ALA A 148 -21.94 2.85 11.12
CA ALA A 148 -21.26 3.89 10.38
C ALA A 148 -20.92 5.08 11.29
N ASN A 149 -19.78 5.72 11.05
CA ASN A 149 -19.34 6.89 11.80
C ASN A 149 -18.65 7.88 10.86
N LYS A 150 -19.34 8.99 10.53
CA LYS A 150 -18.85 10.05 9.64
C LYS A 150 -18.32 9.54 8.31
N GLU A 151 -19.06 8.64 7.68
CA GLU A 151 -18.64 7.96 6.45
C GLU A 151 -19.80 7.77 5.46
N PHE A 152 -19.45 7.62 4.18
CA PHE A 152 -20.41 7.22 3.16
C PHE A 152 -20.62 5.71 3.21
N VAL A 153 -21.87 5.27 3.25
CA VAL A 153 -22.24 3.85 3.22
C VAL A 153 -23.18 3.55 2.06
N ILE A 154 -23.16 2.30 1.59
CA ILE A 154 -24.16 1.79 0.65
C ILE A 154 -25.46 1.58 1.42
N VAL A 155 -26.56 2.10 0.90
CA VAL A 155 -27.90 1.96 1.49
C VAL A 155 -28.89 1.20 0.60
N ASP A 156 -28.56 1.04 -0.68
CA ASP A 156 -29.37 0.25 -1.62
C ASP A 156 -28.50 -0.25 -2.79
N VAL A 157 -28.81 -1.45 -3.27
CA VAL A 157 -28.27 -2.01 -4.52
C VAL A 157 -29.43 -2.58 -5.31
N LYS A 158 -29.81 -1.89 -6.40
CA LYS A 158 -30.96 -2.27 -7.21
C LYS A 158 -30.77 -3.63 -7.89
N THR A 159 -31.81 -4.46 -7.86
CA THR A 159 -31.83 -5.81 -8.44
C THR A 159 -32.86 -6.01 -9.55
N SER A 160 -33.73 -5.02 -9.80
CA SER A 160 -34.69 -5.05 -10.91
C SER A 160 -33.98 -5.10 -12.27
N ALA A 161 -34.66 -5.62 -13.30
CA ALA A 161 -34.07 -5.82 -14.62
C ALA A 161 -33.49 -4.53 -15.23
N GLU A 162 -34.19 -3.40 -15.06
CA GLU A 162 -33.83 -2.12 -15.69
C GLU A 162 -32.72 -1.34 -14.98
N SER A 163 -32.52 -1.58 -13.68
CA SER A 163 -31.54 -0.82 -12.86
C SER A 163 -30.55 -1.72 -12.12
N LYS A 164 -30.37 -2.97 -12.58
CA LYS A 164 -29.51 -3.94 -11.89
C LYS A 164 -28.08 -3.41 -11.71
N GLY A 165 -27.63 -3.35 -10.46
CA GLY A 165 -26.29 -2.90 -10.10
C GLY A 165 -26.17 -1.40 -9.80
N GLU A 166 -27.25 -0.63 -9.95
CA GLU A 166 -27.30 0.75 -9.44
C GLU A 166 -27.15 0.75 -7.91
N ARG A 167 -26.25 1.58 -7.39
CA ARG A 167 -25.92 1.67 -5.96
C ARG A 167 -26.26 3.04 -5.43
N HIS A 168 -26.97 3.09 -4.30
CA HIS A 168 -27.27 4.35 -3.60
C HIS A 168 -26.43 4.46 -2.34
N TYR A 169 -26.03 5.69 -2.03
CA TYR A 169 -25.15 5.99 -0.91
C TYR A 169 -25.74 7.10 -0.05
N ALA A 170 -25.51 7.04 1.25
CA ALA A 170 -25.81 8.11 2.18
C ALA A 170 -24.57 8.42 3.04
N PHE A 171 -24.40 9.68 3.41
CA PHE A 171 -23.46 10.06 4.45
C PHE A 171 -24.15 9.87 5.80
N VAL A 172 -23.52 9.12 6.70
CA VAL A 172 -23.97 8.97 8.09
C VAL A 172 -23.08 9.84 8.96
N ASP A 173 -23.69 10.81 9.65
CA ASP A 173 -23.02 11.72 10.60
C ASP A 173 -22.71 11.04 11.94
#